data_AF-A0A4Q5Y3L6-F1
#
_entry.id   AF-A0A4Q5Y3L6-F1
#
_cell.length_a   1.000
_cell.length_b   1.000
_cell.length_c   1.000
_cell.angle_alpha   90.00
_cell.angle_beta   90.00
_cell.angle_gamma   90.00
#
_symmetry.space_group_name_H-M   'P 1'
#
loop_
_entity.id
_entity.type
_entity.pdbx_description
1 polymer ?
#
loop_
_entity_poly.entity_id
_entity_poly.type
_entity_poly.pdbx_seq_one_letter_code
_entity_poly.pdbx_strand_id
1 'polypeptide(L)'
;IYGADRVKSIRHFDQYELIITSYGTLLSDIALLKGYTFNYVFLDESQNIKNPETQRYKAVCLLRARNRIAITGTPIENNTFDIFSQLSFANPGLLGSKQYFKDIYSTPIDTFKVQKRAKELQRKISPFILRRTKEEVAPELPEKTEMVLYCPMDEEQRKIYDAYEKEFREQISATTHDELKKSPMNVLRGLTRLRQICDAPALMGSETIQKSVPAKIAVLLEQIQEKVPRHKILVFSQFVSMLKLVEQALNREGINTVMLTGQTRNRASVVQQFQEDPAISVFLISLKAGGTGLNLTQADYVYLVDPWWNPAVENQAIDRIHRIGQDKHVVAVRLICPDTVEEKIMLM
;
A
#
# COMPACT_ATOMS: atom_id res chain seq x y z
N ILE A 1 13.71 21.07 11.52
CA ILE A 1 13.11 22.11 10.64
C ILE A 1 12.69 21.44 9.35
N TYR A 2 11.39 21.43 9.03
CA TYR A 2 10.83 20.88 7.78
C TYR A 2 10.43 22.04 6.86
N GLY A 3 10.40 21.84 5.53
CA GLY A 3 9.95 22.87 4.57
C GLY A 3 11.08 23.58 3.79
N ALA A 4 10.71 24.62 3.04
CA ALA A 4 11.61 25.34 2.13
C ALA A 4 12.69 26.16 2.86
N ASP A 5 12.41 26.61 4.08
CA ASP A 5 13.29 27.46 4.90
C ASP A 5 14.29 26.67 5.75
N ARG A 6 14.51 25.40 5.42
CA ARG A 6 15.41 24.53 6.18
C ARG A 6 16.87 24.93 5.99
N VAL A 7 17.63 24.90 7.09
CA VAL A 7 19.07 25.22 7.10
C VAL A 7 19.83 24.16 6.31
N LYS A 8 20.31 24.53 5.11
CA LYS A 8 21.09 23.65 4.22
C LYS A 8 22.57 23.64 4.62
N SER A 9 22.87 23.25 5.85
CA SER A 9 24.25 23.18 6.34
C SER A 9 24.47 21.98 7.24
N ILE A 10 25.50 21.18 6.93
CA ILE A 10 25.98 20.08 7.80
C ILE A 10 26.81 20.57 8.98
N ARG A 11 27.23 21.84 9.02
CA ARG A 11 28.18 22.33 10.04
C ARG A 11 27.68 22.20 11.48
N HIS A 12 26.37 22.17 11.67
CA HIS A 12 25.75 22.05 12.98
C HIS A 12 25.33 20.62 13.30
N PHE A 13 25.56 19.64 12.41
CA PHE A 13 25.12 18.26 12.63
C PHE A 13 25.78 17.67 13.87
N ASP A 14 27.03 18.03 14.14
CA ASP A 14 27.78 17.60 15.34
C ASP A 14 27.19 18.16 16.65
N GLN A 15 26.25 19.10 16.59
CA GLN A 15 25.52 19.63 17.75
C GLN A 15 24.27 18.80 18.09
N TYR A 16 23.91 17.83 17.25
CA TYR A 16 22.72 17.00 17.41
C TYR A 16 23.10 15.52 17.48
N GLU A 17 22.44 14.78 18.37
CA GLU A 17 22.61 13.34 18.48
C GLU A 17 21.77 12.57 17.45
N LEU A 18 20.64 13.14 17.04
CA LEU A 18 19.67 12.51 16.13
C LEU A 18 19.24 13.48 15.03
N ILE A 19 19.28 12.99 13.79
CA ILE A 19 18.83 13.74 12.61
C ILE A 19 17.73 12.93 11.92
N ILE A 20 16.53 13.49 11.90
CA ILE A 20 15.36 12.88 11.25
C ILE A 20 15.12 13.58 9.92
N THR A 21 15.02 12.79 8.85
CA THR A 21 14.72 13.28 7.51
C THR A 21 13.80 12.32 6.77
N SER A 22 13.12 12.80 5.74
CA SER A 22 12.30 11.96 4.85
C SER A 22 13.07 11.59 3.59
N TYR A 23 12.71 10.48 2.94
CA TYR A 23 13.32 10.09 1.65
C TYR A 23 13.27 11.19 0.58
N GLY A 24 12.20 11.99 0.56
CA GLY A 24 12.07 13.13 -0.34
C GLY A 24 13.07 14.24 -0.02
N THR A 25 13.23 14.57 1.26
CA THR A 25 14.21 15.58 1.70
C THR A 25 15.64 15.12 1.47
N LEU A 26 15.94 13.86 1.79
CA LEU A 26 17.22 13.21 1.50
C LEU A 26 17.58 13.36 0.02
N LEU A 27 16.64 13.12 -0.89
CA LEU A 27 16.88 13.23 -2.32
C LEU A 27 17.31 14.64 -2.73
N SER A 28 16.63 15.66 -2.20
CA SER A 28 16.96 17.06 -2.47
C SER A 28 18.29 17.49 -1.86
N ASP A 29 18.66 16.93 -0.70
CA ASP A 29 19.82 17.37 0.09
C ASP A 29 21.03 16.44 -0.03
N ILE A 30 20.98 15.40 -0.87
CA ILE A 30 22.05 14.39 -0.93
C ILE A 30 23.41 14.97 -1.32
N ALA A 31 23.44 16.04 -2.11
CA ALA A 31 24.66 16.74 -2.48
C ALA A 31 25.44 17.24 -1.26
N LEU A 32 24.72 17.62 -0.21
CA LEU A 32 25.23 18.08 1.07
C LEU A 32 25.46 16.91 2.03
N LEU A 33 24.48 16.02 2.17
CA LEU A 33 24.49 14.91 3.13
C LEU A 33 25.60 13.89 2.86
N LYS A 34 26.00 13.68 1.60
CA LYS A 34 27.12 12.79 1.24
C LYS A 34 28.48 13.24 1.81
N GLY A 35 28.60 14.51 2.21
CA GLY A 35 29.81 15.08 2.80
C GLY A 35 29.97 14.78 4.30
N TYR A 36 28.90 14.36 4.97
CA TYR A 36 28.90 14.04 6.40
C TYR A 36 29.01 12.53 6.62
N THR A 37 29.75 12.12 7.67
CA THR A 37 29.94 10.70 8.00
C THR A 37 29.15 10.36 9.26
N PHE A 38 28.09 9.58 9.10
CA PHE A 38 27.24 9.13 10.19
C PHE A 38 27.81 7.90 10.90
N ASN A 39 27.54 7.77 12.21
CA ASN A 39 27.81 6.52 12.92
C ASN A 39 26.79 5.44 12.55
N TYR A 40 25.51 5.82 12.46
CA TYR A 40 24.40 4.95 12.10
C TYR A 40 23.49 5.65 11.09
N VAL A 41 22.99 4.87 10.13
CA VAL A 41 21.85 5.26 9.29
C VAL A 41 20.79 4.18 9.40
N PHE A 42 19.60 4.59 9.82
CA PHE A 42 18.41 3.76 9.86
C PHE A 42 17.50 4.15 8.69
N LEU A 43 17.07 3.16 7.92
CA LEU A 43 16.04 3.31 6.90
C LEU A 43 14.78 2.64 7.38
N ASP A 44 13.81 3.44 7.82
CA ASP A 44 12.48 2.95 8.15
C ASP A 44 11.61 2.83 6.88
N GLU A 45 10.77 1.80 6.84
CA GLU A 45 10.01 1.38 5.65
C GLU A 45 10.92 1.26 4.40
N SER A 46 12.00 0.47 4.52
CA SER A 46 13.06 0.31 3.50
C SER A 46 12.58 -0.25 2.16
N GLN A 47 11.35 -0.76 2.04
CA GLN A 47 10.71 -1.03 0.75
C GLN A 47 10.65 0.22 -0.16
N ASN A 48 10.77 1.42 0.39
CA ASN A 48 10.89 2.68 -0.38
C ASN A 48 12.12 2.73 -1.30
N ILE A 49 13.14 1.89 -1.04
CA ILE A 49 14.35 1.78 -1.87
C ILE A 49 14.44 0.45 -2.63
N LYS A 50 13.34 -0.30 -2.77
CA LYS A 50 13.31 -1.65 -3.36
C LYS A 50 13.83 -1.75 -4.80
N ASN A 51 13.85 -0.66 -5.56
CA ASN A 51 14.36 -0.63 -6.93
C ASN A 51 15.73 0.09 -7.03
N PRO A 52 16.81 -0.62 -7.42
CA PRO A 52 18.16 -0.06 -7.52
C PRO A 52 18.31 1.08 -8.53
N GLU A 53 17.41 1.17 -9.51
CA GLU A 53 17.48 2.19 -10.55
C GLU A 53 16.94 3.55 -10.12
N THR A 54 16.19 3.58 -9.03
CA THR A 54 15.55 4.81 -8.56
C THR A 54 16.57 5.81 -8.04
N GLN A 55 16.27 7.10 -8.20
CA GLN A 55 17.10 8.16 -7.62
C GLN A 55 17.15 8.07 -6.09
N ARG A 56 16.07 7.60 -5.44
CA ARG A 56 16.02 7.38 -3.98
C ARG A 56 17.05 6.35 -3.53
N TYR A 57 17.09 5.18 -4.17
CA TYR A 57 18.09 4.15 -3.86
C TYR A 57 19.51 4.70 -4.06
N LYS A 58 19.76 5.34 -5.22
CA LYS A 58 21.07 5.93 -5.54
C LYS A 58 21.47 6.97 -4.48
N ALA A 59 20.56 7.83 -4.05
CA ALA A 59 20.82 8.84 -3.02
C ALA A 59 21.15 8.22 -1.66
N VAL A 60 20.37 7.23 -1.22
CA VAL A 60 20.61 6.52 0.04
C VAL A 60 21.97 5.83 0.06
N CYS A 61 22.38 5.21 -1.05
CA CYS A 61 23.68 4.56 -1.18
C CYS A 61 24.87 5.54 -1.13
N LEU A 62 24.65 6.84 -1.40
CA LEU A 62 25.69 7.88 -1.30
C LEU A 62 25.94 8.34 0.14
N LEU A 63 25.07 7.98 1.10
CA LEU A 63 25.29 8.30 2.51
C LEU A 63 26.52 7.55 3.05
N ARG A 64 27.39 8.29 3.72
CA ARG A 64 28.55 7.72 4.42
C ARG A 64 28.14 7.35 5.83
N ALA A 65 28.19 6.06 6.15
CA ALA A 65 27.81 5.57 7.47
C ALA A 65 28.68 4.38 7.88
N ARG A 66 29.06 4.30 9.17
CA ARG A 66 29.77 3.13 9.71
C ARG A 66 28.84 1.92 9.86
N ASN A 67 27.61 2.15 10.30
CA ASN A 67 26.59 1.13 10.46
C ASN A 67 25.34 1.52 9.66
N ARG A 68 24.71 0.53 9.02
CA ARG A 68 23.53 0.73 8.16
C ARG A 68 22.48 -0.32 8.51
N ILE A 69 21.28 0.14 8.82
CA ILE A 69 20.17 -0.72 9.24
C ILE A 69 18.96 -0.39 8.36
N ALA A 70 18.37 -1.43 7.77
CA ALA A 70 17.14 -1.35 6.99
C ALA A 70 16.02 -2.03 7.78
N ILE A 71 14.90 -1.33 7.95
CA ILE A 71 13.73 -1.75 8.72
C ILE A 71 12.53 -1.74 7.79
N THR A 72 11.82 -2.85 7.71
CA THR A 72 10.61 -2.97 6.88
C THR A 72 9.74 -4.10 7.40
N GLY A 73 8.42 -3.92 7.33
CA GLY A 73 7.46 -5.02 7.51
C GLY A 73 7.35 -5.93 6.28
N THR A 74 7.73 -5.44 5.10
CA THR A 74 7.49 -6.08 3.79
C THR A 74 8.79 -6.14 2.98
N PRO A 75 9.78 -6.97 3.39
CA PRO A 75 11.09 -7.01 2.74
C PRO A 75 11.05 -7.48 1.29
N ILE A 76 9.98 -8.15 0.88
CA ILE A 76 9.74 -8.60 -0.50
C ILE A 76 8.29 -8.22 -0.84
N GLU A 77 8.10 -7.37 -1.83
CA GLU A 77 6.76 -6.98 -2.30
C GLU A 77 6.48 -7.51 -3.70
N ASN A 78 7.49 -7.47 -4.58
CA ASN A 78 7.32 -7.83 -5.99
C ASN A 78 8.15 -9.06 -6.35
N ASN A 79 9.45 -9.02 -6.06
CA ASN A 79 10.40 -10.03 -6.52
C ASN A 79 11.70 -10.00 -5.71
N THR A 80 12.60 -10.91 -6.03
CA THR A 80 13.87 -11.10 -5.32
C THR A 80 14.81 -9.87 -5.38
N PHE A 81 14.62 -8.93 -6.31
CA PHE A 81 15.38 -7.67 -6.33
C PHE A 81 15.06 -6.73 -5.18
N ASP A 82 13.88 -6.85 -4.56
CA ASP A 82 13.54 -6.03 -3.39
C ASP A 82 14.51 -6.32 -2.23
N ILE A 83 14.93 -7.59 -2.06
CA ILE A 83 15.96 -8.01 -1.10
C ILE A 83 17.31 -7.44 -1.50
N PHE A 84 17.67 -7.53 -2.79
CA PHE A 84 18.96 -7.08 -3.29
C PHE A 84 19.21 -5.63 -2.93
N SER A 85 18.24 -4.76 -3.17
CA SER A 85 18.37 -3.34 -2.89
C SER A 85 18.58 -3.07 -1.40
N GLN A 86 17.77 -3.68 -0.55
CA GLN A 86 17.83 -3.44 0.90
C GLN A 86 19.13 -3.97 1.51
N LEU A 87 19.55 -5.18 1.14
CA LEU A 87 20.80 -5.76 1.63
C LEU A 87 22.04 -5.14 1.00
N SER A 88 21.99 -4.66 -0.24
CA SER A 88 23.12 -3.95 -0.84
C SER A 88 23.37 -2.60 -0.16
N PHE A 89 22.32 -1.96 0.39
CA PHE A 89 22.48 -0.82 1.26
C PHE A 89 23.08 -1.23 2.62
N ALA A 90 22.46 -2.20 3.30
CA ALA A 90 22.83 -2.59 4.66
C ALA A 90 24.21 -3.26 4.75
N ASN A 91 24.54 -4.12 3.80
CA ASN A 91 25.81 -4.84 3.70
C ASN A 91 26.35 -4.80 2.24
N PRO A 92 27.03 -3.71 1.86
CA PRO A 92 27.58 -3.54 0.51
C PRO A 92 28.54 -4.67 0.12
N GLY A 93 28.31 -5.26 -1.05
CA GLY A 93 29.16 -6.33 -1.61
C GLY A 93 28.71 -7.75 -1.29
N LEU A 94 27.86 -7.97 -0.28
CA LEU A 94 27.36 -9.31 0.12
C LEU A 94 26.77 -10.11 -1.06
N LEU A 95 25.98 -9.44 -1.90
CA LEU A 95 25.23 -10.05 -3.00
C LEU A 95 25.93 -9.92 -4.36
N GLY A 96 27.15 -9.36 -4.39
CA GLY A 96 27.88 -9.09 -5.63
C GLY A 96 27.27 -7.96 -6.46
N SER A 97 27.57 -7.96 -7.76
CA SER A 97 27.03 -6.97 -8.68
C SER A 97 25.55 -7.21 -8.98
N LYS A 98 24.86 -6.15 -9.42
CA LYS A 98 23.46 -6.25 -9.87
C LYS A 98 23.27 -7.32 -10.95
N GLN A 99 24.20 -7.40 -11.90
CA GLN A 99 24.14 -8.37 -12.99
C GLN A 99 24.33 -9.81 -12.47
N TYR A 100 25.32 -10.02 -11.61
CA TYR A 100 25.52 -11.32 -10.97
C TYR A 100 24.28 -11.78 -10.20
N PHE A 101 23.69 -10.90 -9.40
CA PHE A 101 22.48 -11.22 -8.65
C PHE A 101 21.29 -11.55 -9.56
N LYS A 102 21.15 -10.82 -10.68
CA LYS A 102 20.13 -11.08 -11.69
C LYS A 102 20.23 -12.49 -12.26
N ASP A 103 21.43 -12.90 -12.63
CA ASP A 103 21.66 -14.14 -13.38
C ASP A 103 21.65 -15.37 -12.47
N ILE A 104 22.17 -15.23 -11.25
CA ILE A 104 22.31 -16.35 -10.31
C ILE A 104 21.07 -16.55 -9.44
N TYR A 105 20.41 -15.47 -9.01
CA TYR A 105 19.31 -15.55 -8.06
C TYR A 105 17.98 -15.08 -8.67
N SER A 106 17.85 -13.82 -9.08
CA SER A 106 16.53 -13.27 -9.46
C SER A 106 15.90 -13.98 -10.65
N THR A 107 16.57 -14.11 -11.80
CA THR A 107 15.97 -14.77 -12.97
C THR A 107 15.64 -16.25 -12.70
N PRO A 108 16.55 -17.05 -12.10
CA PRO A 108 16.23 -18.42 -11.72
C PRO A 108 15.05 -18.55 -10.73
N ILE A 109 14.95 -17.66 -9.75
CA ILE A 109 13.92 -17.74 -8.69
C ILE A 109 12.59 -17.18 -9.19
N ASP A 110 12.60 -15.96 -9.73
CA ASP A 110 11.39 -15.21 -10.05
C ASP A 110 10.73 -15.76 -11.33
N THR A 111 11.51 -16.06 -12.37
CA THR A 111 11.02 -16.53 -13.67
C THR A 111 10.91 -18.05 -13.73
N PHE A 112 11.98 -18.75 -13.38
CA PHE A 112 12.07 -20.22 -13.55
C PHE A 112 11.67 -21.00 -12.28
N LYS A 113 11.30 -20.32 -11.19
CA LYS A 113 10.86 -20.91 -9.91
C LYS A 113 11.83 -21.95 -9.32
N VAL A 114 13.13 -21.76 -9.53
CA VAL A 114 14.19 -22.69 -9.10
C VAL A 114 14.40 -22.63 -7.59
N GLN A 115 13.80 -23.58 -6.87
CA GLN A 115 13.83 -23.64 -5.40
C GLN A 115 15.24 -23.78 -4.81
N LYS A 116 16.17 -24.43 -5.52
CA LYS A 116 17.56 -24.59 -5.05
C LYS A 116 18.25 -23.23 -4.88
N ARG A 117 18.05 -22.30 -5.81
CA ARG A 117 18.60 -20.94 -5.75
C ARG A 117 17.97 -20.11 -4.65
N ALA A 118 16.66 -20.28 -4.42
CA ALA A 118 15.96 -19.63 -3.31
C ALA A 118 16.54 -20.05 -1.95
N LYS A 119 16.74 -21.35 -1.73
CA LYS A 119 17.36 -21.88 -0.50
C LYS A 119 18.81 -21.42 -0.31
N GLU A 120 19.58 -21.36 -1.39
CA GLU A 120 20.95 -20.85 -1.38
C GLU A 120 21.00 -19.37 -0.95
N LEU A 121 20.16 -18.54 -1.58
CA LEU A 121 20.04 -17.13 -1.22
C LEU A 121 19.60 -16.97 0.24
N GLN A 122 18.59 -17.71 0.68
CA GLN A 122 18.08 -17.67 2.05
C GLN A 122 19.20 -17.95 3.08
N ARG A 123 19.99 -19.00 2.88
CA ARG A 123 21.13 -19.33 3.77
C ARG A 123 22.17 -18.22 3.79
N LYS A 124 22.45 -17.61 2.65
CA LYS A 124 23.43 -16.53 2.51
C LYS A 124 23.02 -15.25 3.24
N ILE A 125 21.72 -14.92 3.22
CA ILE A 125 21.21 -13.68 3.82
C ILE A 125 20.75 -13.84 5.27
N SER A 126 20.46 -15.06 5.72
CA SER A 126 19.92 -15.35 7.06
C SER A 126 20.71 -14.71 8.21
N PRO A 127 22.05 -14.67 8.22
CA PRO A 127 22.80 -14.04 9.32
C PRO A 127 22.62 -12.52 9.43
N PHE A 128 22.12 -11.88 8.38
CA PHE A 128 21.95 -10.43 8.30
C PHE A 128 20.49 -9.98 8.42
N ILE A 129 19.57 -10.92 8.63
CA ILE A 129 18.14 -10.65 8.72
C ILE A 129 17.63 -11.17 10.06
N LEU A 130 17.05 -10.27 10.84
CA LEU A 130 16.21 -10.61 11.98
C LEU A 130 14.76 -10.37 11.58
N ARG A 131 13.97 -11.45 11.50
CA ARG A 131 12.53 -11.39 11.25
C ARG A 131 11.83 -12.17 12.35
N ARG A 132 10.78 -11.57 12.91
CA ARG A 132 9.88 -12.20 13.88
C ARG A 132 8.44 -12.01 13.42
N THR A 133 7.57 -12.96 13.73
CA THR A 133 6.13 -12.85 13.46
C THR A 133 5.41 -12.28 14.69
N LYS A 134 4.17 -11.81 14.50
CA LYS A 134 3.37 -11.27 15.61
C LYS A 134 3.04 -12.34 16.64
N GLU A 135 2.79 -13.56 16.18
CA GLU A 135 2.52 -14.72 17.04
C GLU A 135 3.73 -15.04 17.94
N GLU A 136 4.95 -14.76 17.49
CA GLU A 136 6.18 -14.97 18.28
C GLU A 136 6.43 -13.89 19.34
N VAL A 137 5.94 -12.66 19.14
CA VAL A 137 6.35 -11.49 19.95
C VAL A 137 5.21 -10.77 20.67
N ALA A 138 3.96 -11.05 20.29
CA ALA A 138 2.77 -10.42 20.84
C ALA A 138 1.62 -11.44 20.93
N PRO A 139 1.77 -12.52 21.74
CA PRO A 139 0.75 -13.55 21.91
C PRO A 139 -0.55 -13.04 22.53
N GLU A 140 -0.53 -11.85 23.14
CA GLU A 140 -1.71 -11.16 23.68
C GLU A 140 -2.62 -10.55 22.61
N LEU A 141 -2.16 -10.47 21.34
CA LEU A 141 -2.98 -9.92 20.27
C LEU A 141 -4.19 -10.81 20.00
N PRO A 142 -5.40 -10.21 19.89
CA PRO A 142 -6.59 -10.97 19.56
C PRO A 142 -6.49 -11.55 18.14
N GLU A 143 -7.32 -12.56 17.87
CA GLU A 143 -7.39 -13.14 16.53
C GLU A 143 -7.82 -12.11 15.48
N LYS A 144 -7.47 -12.41 14.23
CA LYS A 144 -7.89 -11.65 13.06
C LYS A 144 -8.67 -12.57 12.14
N THR A 145 -9.87 -12.17 11.75
CA THR A 145 -10.66 -12.85 10.71
C THR A 145 -10.57 -12.08 9.41
N GLU A 146 -10.22 -12.76 8.32
CA GLU A 146 -10.28 -12.22 6.96
C GLU A 146 -11.41 -12.89 6.19
N MET A 147 -12.26 -12.11 5.54
CA MET A 147 -13.38 -12.62 4.75
C MET A 147 -13.54 -11.84 3.44
N VAL A 148 -14.15 -12.50 2.45
CA VAL A 148 -14.49 -11.91 1.16
C VAL A 148 -16.01 -11.77 1.10
N LEU A 149 -16.49 -10.58 0.75
CA LEU A 149 -17.90 -10.28 0.57
C LEU A 149 -18.17 -9.98 -0.90
N TYR A 150 -18.93 -10.86 -1.53
CA TYR A 150 -19.27 -10.73 -2.94
C TYR A 150 -20.36 -9.67 -3.13
N CYS A 151 -20.09 -8.73 -4.03
CA CYS A 151 -20.95 -7.59 -4.34
C CYS A 151 -21.45 -7.72 -5.79
N PRO A 152 -22.52 -8.50 -6.03
CA PRO A 152 -23.05 -8.69 -7.38
C PRO A 152 -23.55 -7.36 -7.95
N MET A 153 -23.12 -7.05 -9.18
CA MET A 153 -23.57 -5.86 -9.91
C MET A 153 -25.06 -5.95 -10.23
N ASP A 154 -25.74 -4.80 -10.24
CA ASP A 154 -27.07 -4.71 -10.83
C ASP A 154 -27.00 -4.76 -12.36
N GLU A 155 -28.16 -4.83 -13.01
CA GLU A 155 -28.26 -4.94 -14.48
C GLU A 155 -27.61 -3.75 -15.20
N GLU A 156 -27.74 -2.53 -14.66
CA GLU A 156 -27.20 -1.31 -15.28
C GLU A 156 -25.67 -1.30 -15.23
N GLN A 157 -25.10 -1.53 -14.04
CA GLN A 157 -23.67 -1.63 -13.80
C GLN A 157 -23.06 -2.78 -14.58
N ARG A 158 -23.69 -3.96 -14.60
CA ARG A 158 -23.20 -5.12 -15.35
C ARG A 158 -23.15 -4.85 -16.84
N LYS A 159 -24.19 -4.22 -17.41
CA LYS A 159 -24.22 -3.86 -18.83
C LYS A 159 -23.09 -2.91 -19.22
N ILE A 160 -22.77 -1.93 -18.36
CA ILE A 160 -21.64 -1.01 -18.57
C ILE A 160 -20.31 -1.78 -18.52
N TYR A 161 -20.16 -2.67 -17.53
CA TYR A 161 -18.95 -3.49 -17.38
C TYR A 161 -18.73 -4.40 -18.60
N ASP A 162 -19.76 -5.14 -19.02
CA ASP A 162 -19.71 -6.05 -20.17
C ASP A 162 -19.36 -5.34 -21.47
N ALA A 163 -19.99 -4.18 -21.72
CA ALA A 163 -19.72 -3.40 -22.92
C ALA A 163 -18.25 -2.95 -22.97
N TYR A 164 -17.74 -2.43 -21.85
CA TYR A 164 -16.35 -1.98 -21.76
C TYR A 164 -15.35 -3.14 -21.82
N GLU A 165 -15.63 -4.26 -21.14
CA GLU A 165 -14.78 -5.45 -21.16
C GLU A 165 -14.66 -6.02 -22.56
N LYS A 166 -15.79 -6.12 -23.28
CA LYS A 166 -15.82 -6.60 -24.65
C LYS A 166 -14.99 -5.71 -25.57
N GLU A 167 -15.21 -4.40 -25.55
CA GLU A 167 -14.46 -3.44 -26.35
C GLU A 167 -12.96 -3.52 -26.03
N PHE A 168 -12.60 -3.55 -24.74
CA PHE A 168 -11.22 -3.65 -24.31
C PHE A 168 -10.57 -4.96 -24.76
N ARG A 169 -11.30 -6.08 -24.67
CA ARG A 169 -10.80 -7.39 -25.13
C ARG A 169 -10.55 -7.40 -26.63
N GLU A 170 -11.47 -6.84 -27.42
CA GLU A 170 -11.31 -6.71 -28.89
C GLU A 170 -10.09 -5.85 -29.25
N GLN A 171 -9.89 -4.72 -28.56
CA GLN A 171 -8.71 -3.86 -28.73
C GLN A 171 -7.40 -4.61 -28.44
N ILE A 172 -7.35 -5.39 -27.35
CA ILE A 172 -6.17 -6.18 -26.99
C ILE A 172 -5.92 -7.30 -28.00
N SER A 173 -6.97 -8.01 -28.43
CA SER A 173 -6.86 -9.09 -29.43
C SER A 173 -6.43 -8.59 -30.81
N ALA A 174 -6.76 -7.36 -31.17
CA ALA A 174 -6.31 -6.72 -32.41
C ALA A 174 -4.87 -6.19 -32.34
N THR A 175 -4.26 -6.13 -31.15
CA THR A 175 -2.91 -5.60 -30.94
C THR A 175 -1.88 -6.73 -30.90
N THR A 176 -0.75 -6.58 -31.59
CA THR A 176 0.30 -7.61 -31.58
C THR A 176 1.02 -7.66 -30.22
N HIS A 177 1.63 -8.81 -29.90
CA HIS A 177 2.35 -8.99 -28.63
C HIS A 177 3.50 -7.99 -28.43
N ASP A 178 4.18 -7.60 -29.51
CA ASP A 178 5.27 -6.61 -29.47
C ASP A 178 4.75 -5.18 -29.25
N GLU A 179 3.57 -4.85 -29.77
CA GLU A 179 2.92 -3.55 -29.52
C GLU A 179 2.40 -3.44 -28.09
N LEU A 180 1.87 -4.52 -27.52
CA LEU A 180 1.47 -4.58 -26.11
C LEU A 180 2.65 -4.32 -25.16
N LYS A 181 3.83 -4.88 -25.47
CA LYS A 181 5.06 -4.60 -24.71
C LYS A 181 5.52 -3.15 -24.83
N LYS A 182 5.26 -2.50 -25.97
CA LYS A 182 5.60 -1.09 -26.21
C LYS A 182 4.61 -0.13 -25.55
N SER A 183 3.36 -0.54 -25.33
CA SER A 183 2.28 0.32 -24.79
C SER A 183 1.61 -0.24 -23.52
N PRO A 184 2.37 -0.59 -22.46
CA PRO A 184 1.80 -1.14 -21.23
C PRO A 184 0.82 -0.18 -20.53
N MET A 185 0.99 1.14 -20.76
CA MET A 185 0.11 2.17 -20.20
C MET A 185 -1.33 2.06 -20.70
N ASN A 186 -1.54 1.66 -21.96
CA ASN A 186 -2.90 1.51 -22.51
C ASN A 186 -3.64 0.35 -21.84
N VAL A 187 -2.95 -0.78 -21.65
CA VAL A 187 -3.49 -1.95 -20.94
C VAL A 187 -3.83 -1.60 -19.50
N LEU A 188 -2.90 -0.95 -18.79
CA LEU A 188 -3.10 -0.54 -17.39
C LEU A 188 -4.24 0.47 -17.23
N ARG A 189 -4.43 1.36 -18.21
CA ARG A 189 -5.57 2.29 -18.24
C ARG A 189 -6.89 1.54 -18.39
N GLY A 190 -6.98 0.57 -19.31
CA GLY A 190 -8.17 -0.26 -19.50
C GLY A 190 -8.52 -1.09 -18.26
N LEU A 191 -7.54 -1.75 -17.66
CA LEU A 191 -7.71 -2.46 -16.38
C LEU A 191 -8.15 -1.52 -15.25
N THR A 192 -7.60 -0.30 -15.19
CA THR A 192 -8.02 0.70 -14.21
C THR A 192 -9.48 1.10 -14.41
N ARG A 193 -9.94 1.24 -15.65
CA ARG A 193 -11.34 1.55 -15.95
C ARG A 193 -12.29 0.41 -15.56
N LEU A 194 -11.94 -0.85 -15.86
CA LEU A 194 -12.72 -2.01 -15.40
C LEU A 194 -12.87 -2.02 -13.88
N ARG A 195 -11.79 -1.75 -13.13
CA ARG A 195 -11.82 -1.64 -11.66
C ARG A 195 -12.70 -0.48 -11.18
N GLN A 196 -12.64 0.68 -11.85
CA GLN A 196 -13.52 1.80 -11.53
C GLN A 196 -15.00 1.49 -11.76
N ILE A 197 -15.33 0.73 -12.82
CA ILE A 197 -16.70 0.27 -13.05
C ILE A 197 -17.13 -0.72 -11.97
N CYS A 198 -16.23 -1.55 -11.43
CA CYS A 198 -16.52 -2.42 -10.28
C CYS A 198 -16.89 -1.62 -9.02
N ASP A 199 -16.19 -0.53 -8.76
CA ASP A 199 -16.47 0.34 -7.61
C ASP A 199 -17.74 1.16 -7.79
N ALA A 200 -17.74 2.03 -8.81
CA ALA A 200 -18.93 2.72 -9.27
C ALA A 200 -18.72 3.29 -10.69
N PRO A 201 -19.62 3.01 -11.64
CA PRO A 201 -19.62 3.61 -12.99
C PRO A 201 -19.42 5.13 -13.02
N ALA A 202 -19.90 5.88 -12.02
CA ALA A 202 -19.69 7.33 -11.90
C ALA A 202 -18.21 7.76 -11.85
N LEU A 203 -17.28 6.84 -11.53
CA LEU A 203 -15.83 7.10 -11.57
C LEU A 203 -15.27 7.21 -13.00
N MET A 204 -16.03 6.82 -14.02
CA MET A 204 -15.62 6.90 -15.42
C MET A 204 -15.60 8.34 -15.95
N GLY A 205 -16.50 9.20 -15.47
CA GLY A 205 -16.62 10.61 -15.87
C GLY A 205 -18.06 11.13 -15.76
N SER A 206 -18.24 12.44 -16.01
CA SER A 206 -19.49 13.19 -15.82
C SER A 206 -20.66 12.79 -16.73
N GLU A 207 -20.42 11.98 -17.77
CA GLU A 207 -21.45 11.54 -18.73
C GLU A 207 -22.10 10.20 -18.37
N THR A 208 -21.54 9.48 -17.39
CA THR A 208 -22.10 8.20 -16.93
C THR A 208 -23.14 8.47 -15.83
N ILE A 209 -24.39 8.69 -16.24
CA ILE A 209 -25.52 8.80 -15.32
C ILE A 209 -25.94 7.39 -14.94
N GLN A 210 -25.42 6.89 -13.81
CA GLN A 210 -26.02 5.73 -13.16
C GLN A 210 -27.11 6.23 -12.21
N LYS A 211 -28.32 5.66 -12.33
CA LYS A 211 -29.44 6.05 -11.46
C LYS A 211 -29.46 5.22 -10.17
N SER A 212 -28.97 4.00 -10.22
CA SER A 212 -28.91 3.08 -9.09
C SER A 212 -27.67 3.30 -8.21
N VAL A 213 -27.77 2.83 -6.96
CA VAL A 213 -26.63 2.81 -6.03
C VAL A 213 -25.67 1.69 -6.48
N PRO A 214 -24.36 1.97 -6.65
CA PRO A 214 -23.38 0.95 -7.02
C PRO A 214 -23.36 -0.23 -6.04
N ALA A 215 -23.18 -1.45 -6.56
CA ALA A 215 -23.31 -2.68 -5.79
C ALA A 215 -22.47 -2.70 -4.50
N LYS A 216 -21.19 -2.29 -4.59
CA LYS A 216 -20.31 -2.24 -3.43
C LYS A 216 -20.74 -1.21 -2.39
N ILE A 217 -21.27 -0.06 -2.80
CA ILE A 217 -21.75 0.96 -1.86
C ILE A 217 -22.98 0.44 -1.12
N ALA A 218 -23.91 -0.21 -1.82
CA ALA A 218 -25.11 -0.78 -1.20
C ALA A 218 -24.75 -1.82 -0.13
N VAL A 219 -23.89 -2.79 -0.48
CA VAL A 219 -23.42 -3.82 0.44
C VAL A 219 -22.63 -3.22 1.61
N LEU A 220 -21.72 -2.28 1.34
CA LEU A 220 -20.94 -1.61 2.38
C LEU A 220 -21.84 -0.84 3.36
N LEU A 221 -22.87 -0.16 2.86
CA LEU A 221 -23.79 0.63 3.68
C LEU A 221 -24.56 -0.27 4.65
N GLU A 222 -25.11 -1.38 4.16
CA GLU A 222 -25.81 -2.38 4.98
C GLU A 222 -24.89 -2.91 6.10
N GLN A 223 -23.66 -3.29 5.74
CA GLN A 223 -22.67 -3.79 6.70
C GLN A 223 -22.28 -2.72 7.74
N ILE A 224 -22.04 -1.49 7.32
CA ILE A 224 -21.64 -0.40 8.22
C ILE A 224 -22.79 -0.05 9.17
N GLN A 225 -24.02 0.09 8.68
CA GLN A 225 -25.19 0.44 9.49
C GLN A 225 -25.42 -0.54 10.65
N GLU A 226 -25.22 -1.84 10.39
CA GLU A 226 -25.37 -2.87 11.43
C GLU A 226 -24.30 -2.76 12.53
N LYS A 227 -23.08 -2.30 12.20
CA LYS A 227 -21.91 -2.36 13.10
C LYS A 227 -21.59 -1.04 13.82
N VAL A 228 -21.87 0.11 13.20
CA VAL A 228 -21.61 1.46 13.73
C VAL A 228 -22.05 1.70 15.18
N PRO A 229 -23.16 1.11 15.69
CA PRO A 229 -23.56 1.30 17.08
C PRO A 229 -22.59 0.72 18.12
N ARG A 230 -21.71 -0.21 17.74
CA ARG A 230 -20.83 -0.95 18.67
C ARG A 230 -19.36 -0.95 18.25
N HIS A 231 -19.08 -0.64 17.00
CA HIS A 231 -17.78 -0.81 16.38
C HIS A 231 -17.31 0.47 15.68
N LYS A 232 -15.99 0.66 15.63
CA LYS A 232 -15.36 1.71 14.84
C LYS A 232 -14.74 1.08 13.61
N ILE A 233 -14.97 1.71 12.46
CA ILE A 233 -14.79 1.07 11.16
C ILE A 233 -13.80 1.88 10.33
N LEU A 234 -12.83 1.20 9.71
CA LEU A 234 -12.01 1.77 8.65
C LEU A 234 -12.51 1.31 7.29
N VAL A 235 -12.59 2.23 6.34
CA VAL A 235 -12.89 1.93 4.93
C VAL A 235 -11.72 2.39 4.08
N PHE A 236 -11.10 1.46 3.37
CA PHE A 236 -10.01 1.74 2.46
C PHE A 236 -10.45 1.61 1.01
N SER A 237 -9.96 2.53 0.19
CA SER A 237 -10.07 2.46 -1.27
C SER A 237 -8.83 3.05 -1.91
N GLN A 238 -8.47 2.58 -3.10
CA GLN A 238 -7.44 3.24 -3.90
C GLN A 238 -7.95 4.53 -4.58
N PHE A 239 -9.26 4.64 -4.80
CA PHE A 239 -9.87 5.75 -5.52
C PHE A 239 -10.50 6.72 -4.53
N VAL A 240 -9.91 7.91 -4.41
CA VAL A 240 -10.46 8.98 -3.56
C VAL A 240 -11.88 9.37 -3.98
N SER A 241 -12.21 9.27 -5.28
CA SER A 241 -13.57 9.47 -5.78
C SER A 241 -14.56 8.44 -5.23
N MET A 242 -14.15 7.17 -5.05
CA MET A 242 -14.98 6.16 -4.42
C MET A 242 -15.23 6.48 -2.94
N LEU A 243 -14.18 6.88 -2.20
CA LEU A 243 -14.34 7.32 -0.81
C LEU A 243 -15.33 8.47 -0.67
N LYS A 244 -15.33 9.44 -1.60
CA LYS A 244 -16.31 10.54 -1.61
C LYS A 244 -17.74 10.07 -1.87
N LEU A 245 -17.95 9.07 -2.72
CA LEU A 245 -19.28 8.49 -2.92
C LEU A 245 -19.76 7.73 -1.68
N VAL A 246 -18.85 6.99 -1.02
CA VAL A 246 -19.14 6.31 0.25
C VAL A 246 -19.46 7.33 1.34
N GLU A 247 -18.69 8.42 1.47
CA GLU A 247 -18.94 9.53 2.39
C GLU A 247 -20.34 10.13 2.18
N GLN A 248 -20.72 10.39 0.93
CA GLN A 248 -22.05 10.91 0.59
C GLN A 248 -23.17 9.94 0.96
N ALA A 249 -22.97 8.63 0.73
CA ALA A 249 -23.95 7.61 1.10
C ALA A 249 -24.11 7.52 2.63
N LEU A 250 -23.00 7.50 3.37
CA LEU A 250 -23.00 7.45 4.84
C LEU A 250 -23.64 8.70 5.47
N ASN A 251 -23.36 9.88 4.93
CA ASN A 251 -23.93 11.14 5.42
C ASN A 251 -25.46 11.19 5.24
N ARG A 252 -26.01 10.59 4.18
CA ARG A 252 -27.47 10.50 3.99
C ARG A 252 -28.15 9.65 5.05
N GLU A 253 -27.45 8.67 5.59
CA GLU A 253 -27.89 7.82 6.68
C GLU A 253 -27.54 8.39 8.07
N GLY A 254 -27.03 9.63 8.13
CA GLY A 254 -26.67 10.31 9.38
C GLY A 254 -25.42 9.77 10.07
N ILE A 255 -24.56 9.02 9.36
CA ILE A 255 -23.33 8.45 9.91
C ILE A 255 -22.19 9.45 9.71
N ASN A 256 -21.64 9.98 10.79
CA ASN A 256 -20.49 10.89 10.70
C ASN A 256 -19.22 10.12 10.33
N THR A 257 -18.44 10.73 9.43
CA THR A 257 -17.19 10.16 8.95
C THR A 257 -16.08 11.19 9.00
N VAL A 258 -14.83 10.70 8.99
CA VAL A 258 -13.67 11.52 8.67
C VAL A 258 -12.90 10.88 7.52
N MET A 259 -12.15 11.69 6.77
CA MET A 259 -11.42 11.21 5.60
C MET A 259 -9.94 11.62 5.59
N LEU A 260 -9.07 10.66 5.31
CA LEU A 260 -7.63 10.85 5.12
C LEU A 260 -7.23 10.54 3.68
N THR A 261 -6.74 11.56 2.97
CA THR A 261 -6.23 11.43 1.61
C THR A 261 -4.79 11.94 1.52
N GLY A 262 -4.15 11.75 0.36
CA GLY A 262 -2.81 12.29 0.10
C GLY A 262 -2.75 13.83 0.16
N GLN A 263 -3.89 14.52 0.03
CA GLN A 263 -3.99 15.97 0.10
C GLN A 263 -4.22 16.50 1.52
N THR A 264 -4.52 15.63 2.49
CA THR A 264 -4.74 16.01 3.88
C THR A 264 -3.43 16.53 4.49
N ARG A 265 -3.43 17.82 4.89
CA ARG A 265 -2.27 18.47 5.52
C ARG A 265 -2.14 18.10 7.00
N ASN A 266 -3.21 18.25 7.77
CA ASN A 266 -3.19 18.00 9.22
C ASN A 266 -3.63 16.57 9.55
N ARG A 267 -2.80 15.59 9.19
CA ARG A 267 -3.11 14.16 9.35
C ARG A 267 -3.33 13.76 10.81
N ALA A 268 -2.52 14.31 11.72
CA ALA A 268 -2.59 14.01 13.15
C ALA A 268 -3.95 14.39 13.75
N SER A 269 -4.46 15.59 13.40
CA SER A 269 -5.77 16.04 13.86
C SER A 269 -6.92 15.15 13.39
N VAL A 270 -6.91 14.70 12.13
CA VAL A 270 -7.96 13.80 11.60
C VAL A 270 -7.95 12.44 12.32
N VAL A 271 -6.75 11.91 12.58
CA VAL A 271 -6.58 10.65 13.30
C VAL A 271 -7.02 10.77 14.76
N GLN A 272 -6.66 11.87 15.41
CA GLN A 272 -7.09 12.16 16.77
C GLN A 272 -8.61 12.29 16.85
N GLN A 273 -9.22 12.99 15.91
CA GLN A 273 -10.67 13.14 15.84
C GLN A 273 -11.37 11.77 15.74
N PHE A 274 -10.88 10.86 14.89
CA PHE A 274 -11.42 9.50 14.82
C PHE A 274 -11.24 8.72 16.11
N GLN A 275 -10.12 8.87 16.81
CA GLN A 275 -9.86 8.10 18.04
C GLN A 275 -10.66 8.60 19.23
N GLU A 276 -10.74 9.92 19.40
CA GLU A 276 -11.28 10.56 20.60
C GLU A 276 -12.77 10.90 20.50
N ASP A 277 -13.29 11.21 19.31
CA ASP A 277 -14.69 11.58 19.13
C ASP A 277 -15.59 10.33 19.07
N PRO A 278 -16.53 10.14 20.01
CA PRO A 278 -17.48 9.04 19.98
C PRO A 278 -18.53 9.18 18.87
N ALA A 279 -18.77 10.40 18.36
CA ALA A 279 -19.75 10.65 17.30
C ALA A 279 -19.26 10.17 15.92
N ILE A 280 -17.97 9.86 15.78
CA ILE A 280 -17.34 9.44 14.53
C ILE A 280 -17.06 7.94 14.58
N SER A 281 -17.85 7.19 13.82
CA SER A 281 -17.76 5.73 13.78
C SER A 281 -17.01 5.21 12.56
N VAL A 282 -16.85 6.02 11.51
CA VAL A 282 -16.23 5.57 10.24
C VAL A 282 -15.08 6.48 9.82
N PHE A 283 -13.95 5.88 9.45
CA PHE A 283 -12.78 6.57 8.90
C PHE A 283 -12.47 6.08 7.49
N LEU A 284 -12.63 6.98 6.52
CA LEU A 284 -12.36 6.77 5.11
C LEU A 284 -10.89 7.07 4.80
N ILE A 285 -10.12 6.10 4.32
CA ILE A 285 -8.67 6.26 4.14
C ILE A 285 -8.29 5.83 2.73
N SER A 286 -7.59 6.70 1.99
CA SER A 286 -7.02 6.25 0.72
C SER A 286 -5.84 5.31 0.98
N LEU A 287 -5.76 4.17 0.28
CA LEU A 287 -4.67 3.19 0.49
C LEU A 287 -3.28 3.83 0.39
N LYS A 288 -3.11 4.81 -0.51
CA LYS A 288 -1.86 5.58 -0.64
C LYS A 288 -1.54 6.47 0.56
N ALA A 289 -2.56 6.98 1.26
CA ALA A 289 -2.39 7.81 2.46
C ALA A 289 -2.29 6.96 3.74
N GLY A 290 -2.91 5.78 3.75
CA GLY A 290 -2.87 4.81 4.86
C GLY A 290 -1.53 4.10 5.03
N GLY A 291 -0.69 4.06 4.00
CA GLY A 291 0.64 3.42 4.05
C GLY A 291 1.67 4.11 4.95
N THR A 292 1.36 5.25 5.58
CA THR A 292 2.26 5.93 6.51
C THR A 292 1.87 5.61 7.94
N GLY A 293 2.73 4.98 8.75
CA GLY A 293 2.92 5.15 10.21
C GLY A 293 1.75 5.20 11.21
N LEU A 294 0.48 5.25 10.82
CA LEU A 294 -0.64 5.60 11.71
C LEU A 294 -0.99 4.46 12.65
N ASN A 295 -1.37 4.80 13.88
CA ASN A 295 -1.91 3.85 14.85
C ASN A 295 -3.44 4.04 14.90
N LEU A 296 -4.22 2.99 14.63
CA LEU A 296 -5.69 3.06 14.52
C LEU A 296 -6.37 1.95 15.34
N THR A 297 -5.87 1.70 16.55
CA THR A 297 -6.34 0.62 17.44
C THR A 297 -7.77 0.76 17.94
N GLN A 298 -8.38 1.95 17.83
CA GLN A 298 -9.78 2.14 18.21
C GLN A 298 -10.77 1.44 17.26
N ALA A 299 -10.34 1.17 16.01
CA ALA A 299 -11.14 0.40 15.07
C ALA A 299 -11.01 -1.10 15.34
N ASP A 300 -12.01 -1.86 14.92
CA ASP A 300 -12.05 -3.32 14.99
C ASP A 300 -12.58 -3.96 13.69
N TYR A 301 -13.14 -3.15 12.78
CA TYR A 301 -13.55 -3.56 11.45
C TYR A 301 -12.78 -2.80 10.35
N VAL A 302 -12.42 -3.53 9.29
CA VAL A 302 -11.78 -2.99 8.08
C VAL A 302 -12.54 -3.44 6.86
N TYR A 303 -12.96 -2.51 6.03
CA TYR A 303 -13.49 -2.80 4.69
C TYR A 303 -12.49 -2.32 3.64
N LEU A 304 -12.00 -3.26 2.84
CA LEU A 304 -11.21 -3.01 1.63
C LEU A 304 -12.20 -2.99 0.46
N VAL A 305 -12.56 -1.80 -0.01
CA VAL A 305 -13.60 -1.62 -1.04
C VAL A 305 -13.15 -2.19 -2.39
N ASP A 306 -11.87 -2.06 -2.71
CA ASP A 306 -11.30 -2.48 -3.98
C ASP A 306 -9.97 -3.23 -3.76
N PRO A 307 -9.76 -4.37 -4.43
CA PRO A 307 -8.55 -5.15 -4.26
C PRO A 307 -7.35 -4.44 -4.89
N TRP A 308 -6.20 -4.56 -4.24
CA TRP A 308 -4.93 -3.98 -4.67
C TRP A 308 -4.02 -5.05 -5.29
N TRP A 309 -3.19 -4.65 -6.26
CA TRP A 309 -2.25 -5.56 -6.94
C TRP A 309 -1.17 -6.16 -6.03
N ASN A 310 -0.92 -5.53 -4.88
CA ASN A 310 0.11 -5.95 -3.94
C ASN A 310 -0.52 -6.26 -2.58
N PRO A 311 -0.70 -7.55 -2.22
CA PRO A 311 -1.28 -7.96 -0.94
C PRO A 311 -0.58 -7.36 0.28
N ALA A 312 0.72 -7.05 0.15
CA ALA A 312 1.50 -6.44 1.23
C ALA A 312 0.97 -5.06 1.65
N VAL A 313 0.41 -4.28 0.71
CA VAL A 313 -0.17 -2.96 0.99
C VAL A 313 -1.48 -3.10 1.77
N GLU A 314 -2.32 -4.08 1.43
CA GLU A 314 -3.55 -4.38 2.15
C GLU A 314 -3.25 -4.89 3.56
N ASN A 315 -2.33 -5.84 3.69
CA ASN A 315 -1.89 -6.36 4.98
C ASN A 315 -1.31 -5.25 5.86
N GLN A 316 -0.51 -4.35 5.29
CA GLN A 316 0.01 -3.19 6.02
C GLN A 316 -1.10 -2.25 6.49
N ALA A 317 -2.21 -2.12 5.75
CA ALA A 317 -3.37 -1.34 6.15
C ALA A 317 -4.15 -2.02 7.28
N ILE A 318 -4.38 -3.33 7.20
CA ILE A 318 -5.04 -4.13 8.26
C ILE A 318 -4.18 -4.12 9.55
N ASP A 319 -2.86 -4.24 9.41
CA ASP A 319 -1.89 -4.19 10.51
C ASP A 319 -1.77 -2.80 11.16
N ARG A 320 -2.53 -1.78 10.71
CA ARG A 320 -2.66 -0.50 11.44
C ARG A 320 -3.63 -0.59 12.62
N ILE A 321 -4.50 -1.59 12.60
CA ILE A 321 -5.51 -1.83 13.62
C ILE A 321 -5.14 -3.02 14.49
N HIS A 322 -4.62 -4.08 13.86
CA HIS A 322 -4.06 -5.23 14.55
C HIS A 322 -2.66 -4.88 15.05
N ARG A 323 -2.58 -4.10 16.13
CA ARG A 323 -1.34 -3.64 16.76
C ARG A 323 -1.38 -3.86 18.26
N ILE A 324 -0.20 -3.88 18.88
CA ILE A 324 -0.07 -3.93 20.34
C ILE A 324 -0.90 -2.78 20.94
N GLY A 325 -1.77 -3.12 21.89
CA GLY A 325 -2.78 -2.21 22.43
C GLY A 325 -4.18 -2.36 21.81
N GLN A 326 -4.36 -3.27 20.85
CA GLN A 326 -5.67 -3.74 20.40
C GLN A 326 -6.20 -4.81 21.36
N ASP A 327 -7.39 -4.60 21.89
CA ASP A 327 -8.09 -5.52 22.79
C ASP A 327 -9.27 -6.23 22.13
N LYS A 328 -9.70 -5.78 20.94
CA LYS A 328 -10.83 -6.35 20.20
C LYS A 328 -10.38 -7.23 19.04
N HIS A 329 -11.19 -8.24 18.76
CA HIS A 329 -11.07 -9.08 17.56
C HIS A 329 -11.16 -8.24 16.30
N VAL A 330 -10.18 -8.37 15.40
CA VAL A 330 -10.11 -7.56 14.17
C VAL A 330 -10.73 -8.32 13.01
N VAL A 331 -11.69 -7.71 12.33
CA VAL A 331 -12.33 -8.27 11.14
C VAL A 331 -11.96 -7.47 9.91
N ALA A 332 -11.30 -8.11 8.93
CA ALA A 332 -11.00 -7.52 7.63
C ALA A 332 -11.87 -8.15 6.54
N VAL A 333 -12.63 -7.29 5.84
CA VAL A 333 -13.58 -7.67 4.80
C VAL A 333 -13.12 -7.09 3.47
N ARG A 334 -12.96 -7.95 2.46
CA ARG A 334 -12.66 -7.54 1.07
C ARG A 334 -13.93 -7.58 0.24
N LEU A 335 -14.32 -6.45 -0.36
CA LEU A 335 -15.46 -6.38 -1.26
C LEU A 335 -15.02 -6.72 -2.67
N ILE A 336 -15.65 -7.72 -3.29
CA ILE A 336 -15.28 -8.21 -4.62
C ILE A 336 -16.52 -8.30 -5.49
N CYS A 337 -16.48 -7.69 -6.68
CA CYS A 337 -17.49 -7.95 -7.70
C CYS A 337 -17.22 -9.32 -8.39
N PRO A 338 -18.14 -10.29 -8.31
CA PRO A 338 -17.97 -11.61 -8.94
C PRO A 338 -17.96 -11.50 -10.47
N ASP A 339 -17.27 -12.42 -11.13
CA ASP A 339 -17.15 -12.50 -12.59
C ASP A 339 -16.54 -11.22 -13.21
N THR A 340 -15.54 -10.65 -12.53
CA THR A 340 -14.84 -9.44 -12.97
C THR A 340 -13.31 -9.57 -12.87
N VAL A 341 -12.60 -8.50 -13.27
CA VAL A 341 -11.16 -8.36 -13.08
C VAL A 341 -10.74 -8.45 -11.60
N GLU A 342 -11.63 -8.17 -10.65
CA GLU A 342 -11.30 -8.16 -9.22
C GLU A 342 -10.98 -9.54 -8.67
N GLU A 343 -11.71 -10.58 -9.09
CA GLU A 343 -11.40 -11.97 -8.71
C GLU A 343 -10.03 -12.40 -9.23
N LYS A 344 -9.64 -11.92 -10.43
CA LYS A 344 -8.32 -12.20 -10.98
C LYS A 344 -7.23 -11.51 -10.19
N ILE A 345 -7.46 -10.29 -9.71
CA ILE A 345 -6.51 -9.56 -8.86
C ILE A 345 -6.36 -10.24 -7.51
N MET A 346 -7.45 -10.74 -6.93
CA MET A 346 -7.42 -11.46 -5.64
C MET A 346 -6.62 -12.77 -5.70
N LEU A 347 -6.57 -13.42 -6.87
CA LEU A 347 -5.82 -14.67 -7.09
C LEU A 347 -4.33 -14.46 -7.41
N MET A 348 -3.88 -13.23 -7.65
CA MET A 348 -2.48 -12.88 -7.92
C MET A 348 -1.72 -12.66 -6.61
#